data_AF-A0A498FDZ3-F1
#
_entry.id   AF-A0A498FDZ3-F1
#
_cell.length_a   1.000
_cell.length_b   1.000
_cell.length_c   1.000
_cell.angle_alpha   90.00
_cell.angle_beta   90.00
_cell.angle_gamma   90.00
#
_symmetry.space_group_name_H-M   'P 1'
#
loop_
_entity.id
_entity.type
_entity.pdbx_description
1 polymer ?
#
loop_
_entity_poly.entity_id
_entity_poly.type
_entity_poly.pdbx_seq_one_letter_code
_entity_poly.pdbx_strand_id
1 'polypeptide(L)' 'MRRFERKQNVFTNKDALGESYKPERIEERDDEISEYMDALQPVVDGWEPNNVFLYGNTGVGKTAVTEFLLEMLLEDVS' A
#
# COMPACT_ATOMS: atom_id res chain seq x y z
N MET A 1 25.18 -32.58 17.71
CA MET A 1 25.65 -31.19 17.59
C MET A 1 24.52 -30.32 17.07
N ARG A 2 24.11 -29.27 17.80
CA ARG A 2 23.25 -28.22 17.23
C ARG A 2 24.12 -27.32 16.35
N ARG A 3 23.77 -27.18 15.07
CA ARG A 3 24.51 -26.37 14.09
C ARG A 3 24.04 -24.91 14.02
N PHE A 4 22.93 -24.58 14.68
CA PHE A 4 22.34 -23.24 14.66
C PHE A 4 21.87 -22.85 16.06
N GLU A 5 22.16 -21.61 16.45
CA GLU A 5 21.75 -20.99 17.71
C GLU A 5 20.95 -19.72 17.41
N ARG A 6 19.90 -19.48 18.19
CA ARG A 6 19.14 -18.22 18.10
C ARG A 6 20.02 -17.09 18.65
N LYS A 7 20.44 -16.19 17.77
CA LYS A 7 21.06 -14.92 18.18
C LYS A 7 20.00 -14.04 18.83
N GLN A 8 20.37 -13.27 19.84
CA GLN A 8 19.50 -12.18 20.32
C GLN A 8 19.22 -11.24 19.14
N ASN A 9 17.94 -10.94 18.93
CA ASN A 9 17.47 -10.14 17.81
C ASN A 9 16.95 -8.80 18.33
N VAL A 10 17.32 -7.71 17.65
CA VAL A 10 16.83 -6.34 17.92
C VAL A 10 15.46 -6.08 17.28
N PHE A 11 15.06 -6.89 16.30
CA PHE A 11 13.79 -6.76 15.59
C PHE A 11 12.67 -7.50 16.31
N THR A 12 11.59 -6.80 16.60
CA THR A 12 10.32 -7.41 17.04
C THR A 12 9.63 -8.11 15.86
N ASN A 13 9.60 -7.47 14.69
CA ASN A 13 9.15 -8.06 13.44
C ASN A 13 10.13 -7.65 12.32
N LYS A 14 10.92 -8.60 11.80
CA LYS A 14 11.86 -8.33 10.70
C LYS A 14 11.17 -8.35 9.34
N ASP A 15 10.06 -9.07 9.22
CA ASP A 15 9.33 -9.23 7.95
C ASP A 15 8.69 -7.92 7.51
N ALA A 16 8.40 -7.02 8.47
CA ALA A 16 7.94 -5.65 8.21
C ALA A 16 8.93 -4.78 7.39
N LEU A 17 10.19 -5.19 7.29
CA LEU A 17 11.22 -4.51 6.49
C LEU A 17 11.38 -5.13 5.09
N GLY A 18 10.65 -6.20 4.79
CA GLY A 18 10.66 -6.85 3.49
C GLY A 18 9.86 -6.05 2.45
N GLU A 19 10.24 -6.16 1.18
CA GLU A 19 9.55 -5.46 0.08
C GLU A 19 8.09 -5.89 -0.11
N SER A 20 7.74 -7.12 0.32
CA SER A 20 6.37 -7.64 0.27
C SER A 20 5.52 -7.23 1.47
N TYR A 21 6.06 -6.46 2.41
CA TYR A 21 5.29 -6.01 3.56
C TYR A 21 4.32 -4.91 3.13
N LYS A 22 3.04 -5.15 3.38
CA LYS A 22 1.98 -4.16 3.23
C LYS A 22 1.64 -3.60 4.61
N PRO A 23 1.86 -2.30 4.86
CA PRO A 23 1.44 -1.70 6.12
C PRO A 23 -0.09 -1.56 6.17
N GLU A 24 -0.67 -1.64 7.37
CA GLU A 24 -2.11 -1.43 7.58
C GLU A 24 -2.53 0.03 7.34
N ARG A 25 -1.59 0.97 7.43
CA ARG A 25 -1.80 2.39 7.20
C ARG A 25 -0.62 2.96 6.42
N ILE A 26 -0.92 3.80 5.44
CA ILE A 26 0.06 4.63 4.77
C ILE A 26 0.15 5.96 5.52
N GLU A 27 1.36 6.31 5.98
CA GLU A 27 1.61 7.59 6.65
C GLU A 27 2.08 8.66 5.64
N GLU A 28 1.79 9.93 5.93
CA GLU A 28 2.23 11.10 5.16
C GLU A 28 1.85 11.08 3.66
N ARG A 29 0.70 10.49 3.32
CA ARG A 29 0.16 10.45 1.93
C ARG A 29 -1.33 10.76 1.86
N ASP A 30 -1.86 11.44 2.86
CA ASP A 30 -3.31 11.68 2.97
C ASP A 30 -3.85 12.47 1.76
N ASP A 31 -3.10 13.48 1.31
CA ASP A 31 -3.49 14.32 0.17
C ASP A 31 -3.48 13.52 -1.15
N GLU A 32 -2.42 12.74 -1.41
CA GLU A 32 -2.35 11.90 -2.62
C GLU A 32 -3.39 10.79 -2.60
N ILE A 33 -3.69 10.24 -1.43
CA ILE A 33 -4.76 9.26 -1.25
C ILE A 33 -6.11 9.89 -1.61
N SER A 34 -6.41 11.10 -1.10
CA SER A 34 -7.66 11.79 -1.38
C SER A 34 -7.84 12.06 -2.87
N GLU A 35 -6.81 12.57 -3.55
CA GLU A 35 -6.87 12.85 -5.00
C GLU A 35 -7.10 11.55 -5.80
N TYR A 36 -6.48 10.46 -5.37
CA TYR A 36 -6.63 9.18 -6.05
C TYR A 36 -8.02 8.57 -5.82
N MET A 37 -8.59 8.72 -4.62
CA MET A 37 -9.98 8.33 -4.32
C MET A 37 -10.96 9.12 -5.18
N ASP A 38 -10.81 10.45 -5.28
CA ASP A 38 -11.66 11.30 -6.12
C ASP A 38 -11.63 10.86 -7.59
N ALA A 39 -10.47 10.47 -8.10
CA ALA A 39 -10.32 9.97 -9.47
C ALA A 39 -11.03 8.62 -9.71
N LEU A 40 -11.16 7.79 -8.67
CA LEU A 40 -11.77 6.45 -8.72
C LEU A 40 -13.23 6.42 -8.26
N GLN A 41 -13.74 7.49 -7.64
CA GLN A 41 -15.14 7.65 -7.23
C GLN A 41 -16.16 7.24 -8.33
N PRO A 42 -15.95 7.54 -9.62
CA PRO A 42 -16.87 7.10 -10.66
C PRO A 42 -17.12 5.59 -10.69
N VAL A 43 -16.15 4.76 -10.28
CA VAL A 43 -16.32 3.30 -10.20
C VAL A 43 -17.43 2.92 -9.22
N VAL A 44 -17.44 3.55 -8.05
CA VAL A 44 -18.46 3.34 -7.01
C VAL A 44 -19.83 3.79 -7.52
N ASP A 45 -19.86 4.85 -8.32
CA ASP A 45 -21.09 5.38 -8.92
C ASP A 45 -21.59 4.54 -10.12
N GLY A 46 -20.85 3.53 -10.56
CA GLY A 46 -21.18 2.67 -11.70
C GLY A 46 -20.78 3.23 -13.07
N TRP A 47 -19.85 4.19 -13.10
CA TRP A 47 -19.33 4.85 -14.30
C TRP A 47 -17.86 4.49 -14.56
N GLU A 48 -17.39 4.79 -15.76
CA GLU A 48 -15.98 4.63 -16.12
C GLU A 48 -15.12 5.72 -15.45
N PRO A 49 -14.05 5.36 -14.70
CA PRO A 49 -13.18 6.33 -14.06
C PRO A 49 -12.22 7.01 -15.04
N ASN A 50 -11.60 8.09 -14.60
CA ASN A 50 -10.51 8.71 -15.33
C ASN A 50 -9.22 7.87 -15.22
N ASN A 51 -8.41 7.87 -16.28
CA ASN A 51 -7.07 7.27 -16.23
C ASN A 51 -6.15 8.07 -15.29
N VAL A 52 -5.52 7.38 -14.33
CA VAL A 52 -4.57 7.97 -13.40
C VAL A 52 -3.14 7.59 -13.78
N PHE A 53 -2.23 8.57 -13.76
CA PHE A 53 -0.81 8.36 -14.00
C PHE A 53 0.02 8.78 -12.78
N LEU A 54 0.61 7.80 -12.09
CA LEU A 54 1.43 8.03 -10.90
C LEU A 54 2.90 8.19 -11.26
N TYR A 55 3.52 9.30 -10.86
CA TYR A 55 4.95 9.56 -11.10
C TYR A 55 5.73 9.79 -9.80
N GLY A 56 7.04 9.53 -9.85
CA GLY A 56 7.98 9.84 -8.77
C GLY A 56 9.14 8.85 -8.71
N ASN A 57 10.10 9.08 -7.82
CA ASN A 57 11.27 8.20 -7.66
C ASN A 57 10.87 6.77 -7.21
N THR A 58 11.74 5.79 -7.46
CA THR A 58 11.54 4.42 -6.97
C THR A 58 11.66 4.36 -5.44
N GLY A 59 10.91 3.46 -4.79
CA GLY A 59 10.97 3.28 -3.34
C GLY A 59 10.19 4.30 -2.49
N VAL A 60 9.44 5.24 -3.09
CA VAL A 60 8.67 6.27 -2.36
C VAL A 60 7.25 5.84 -1.95
N GLY A 61 6.90 4.58 -2.16
CA GLY A 61 5.62 4.01 -1.74
C GLY A 61 4.50 3.97 -2.78
N LYS A 62 4.74 4.37 -4.05
CA LYS A 62 3.70 4.37 -5.10
C LYS A 62 2.94 3.05 -5.25
N THR A 63 3.66 1.93 -5.32
CA THR A 63 3.06 0.59 -5.44
C THR A 63 2.23 0.25 -4.21
N ALA A 64 2.79 0.46 -3.01
CA ALA A 64 2.10 0.16 -1.75
C ALA A 64 0.80 0.98 -1.59
N VAL A 65 0.85 2.28 -1.90
CA VAL A 65 -0.32 3.18 -1.86
C VAL A 65 -1.38 2.72 -2.86
N THR A 66 -0.97 2.37 -4.08
CA THR A 66 -1.91 1.93 -5.13
C THR A 66 -2.60 0.64 -4.75
N GLU A 67 -1.86 -0.36 -4.27
CA GLU A 67 -2.44 -1.63 -3.85
C GLU A 67 -3.40 -1.45 -2.67
N PHE A 68 -3.02 -0.64 -1.68
CA PHE A 68 -3.86 -0.30 -0.54
C PHE A 68 -5.20 0.34 -0.98
N LEU A 69 -5.15 1.32 -1.88
CA LEU A 69 -6.36 2.00 -2.38
C LEU A 69 -7.26 1.09 -3.21
N LEU A 70 -6.67 0.23 -4.05
CA LEU A 70 -7.44 -0.72 -4.85
C LEU A 70 -8.09 -1.80 -3.98
N GLU A 71 -7.41 -2.25 -2.91
CA GLU A 71 -8.00 -3.16 -1.92
C GLU A 71 -9.22 -2.51 -1.24
N MET A 72 -9.09 -1.26 -0.77
CA MET A 72 -10.24 -0.51 -0.21
C MET A 72 -11.38 -0.33 -1.22
N LEU A 73 -11.06 0.05 -2.46
CA LEU A 73 -12.07 0.21 -3.50
C LEU A 73 -12.83 -1.09 -3.78
N LEU A 74 -12.13 -2.24 -3.79
CA LEU A 74 -12.76 -3.55 -3.97
C LEU A 74 -13.70 -3.91 -2.81
N GLU A 75 -13.35 -3.52 -1.58
CA GLU A 75 -14.22 -3.69 -0.41
C GLU A 75 -15.47 -2.80 -0.50
N ASP A 76 -15.34 -1.56 -0.95
CA ASP A 76 -16.45 -0.60 -1.07
C ASP A 76 -17.47 -0.95 -2.15
N VAL A 77 -17.04 -1.62 -3.23
CA VAL A 77 -17.91 -2.02 -4.35
C VAL A 77 -18.50 -3.43 -4.21
N SER A 78 -18.07 -4.19 -3.20
CA SER A 78 -18.55 -5.56 -2.93
C SER A 78 -19.84 -5.60 -2.12
#